data_AF-K6TTY5-F1
#
_entry.id   AF-K6TTY5-F1
#
_cell.length_a   1.000
_cell.length_b   1.000
_cell.length_c   1.000
_cell.angle_alpha   90.00
_cell.angle_beta   90.00
_cell.angle_gamma   90.00
#
_symmetry.space_group_name_H-M   'P 1'
#
loop_
_entity.id
_entity.type
_entity.pdbx_description
1 polymer ?
#
loop_
_entity_poly.entity_id
_entity_poly.type
_entity_poly.pdbx_seq_one_letter_code
_entity_poly.pdbx_strand_id
1 'polypeptide(L)'
;MNICIITSENRRLYPAAVFSIEDNEHKHPMSDIDDVYDLLYKNQNILVISDQFDQYGKELKIFNGQLGKLDIKALFTVKSEKNSTNLNSVMTLSEAAKKWGLAGGSTVRKAIERGKFEQDEVKQAGDVWITTYSAMERVFGPIKNEEEAFVIYDDFESVYLTKVYYEYAQLAFLKGPNIDMKAKDLEIKYQYIKDIFIKGLNAIRNNQKVIIKKSINNQIKQVICTEDEYFLHIEAFRSRRNLSPEWIDRLLDDLKAVPK
;
A
#
# COMPACT_ATOMS: atom_id res chain seq x y z
N MET A 1 -3.91 -6.82 16.27
CA MET A 1 -5.19 -6.68 15.55
C MET A 1 -5.62 -5.24 15.69
N ASN A 2 -6.14 -4.63 14.63
CA ASN A 2 -6.62 -3.24 14.72
C ASN A 2 -8.14 -3.26 14.82
N ILE A 3 -8.69 -2.58 15.81
CA ILE A 3 -10.14 -2.44 15.95
C ILE A 3 -10.62 -1.37 14.96
N CYS A 4 -11.72 -1.66 14.27
CA CYS A 4 -12.43 -0.73 13.41
C CYS A 4 -13.83 -0.52 13.98
N ILE A 5 -14.24 0.74 14.11
CA ILE A 5 -15.58 1.12 14.57
C ILE A 5 -16.28 1.92 13.47
N ILE A 6 -17.47 1.48 13.08
CA ILE A 6 -18.38 2.26 12.24
C ILE A 6 -19.41 2.89 13.17
N THR A 7 -19.45 4.22 13.22
CA THR A 7 -20.43 4.94 14.04
C THR A 7 -21.82 4.91 13.40
N SER A 8 -22.85 5.21 14.19
CA SER A 8 -24.24 5.39 13.74
C SER A 8 -24.36 6.47 12.65
N GLU A 9 -23.47 7.47 12.67
CA GLU A 9 -23.33 8.51 11.64
C GLU A 9 -22.53 8.07 10.38
N ASN A 10 -22.27 6.77 10.22
CA ASN A 10 -21.46 6.21 9.12
C ASN A 10 -20.02 6.77 9.05
N ARG A 11 -19.43 7.16 10.18
CA ARG A 11 -18.01 7.51 10.25
C ARG A 11 -17.20 6.28 10.59
N ARG A 12 -16.02 6.14 9.99
CA ARG A 12 -15.09 5.05 10.29
C ARG A 12 -14.00 5.55 11.22
N LEU A 13 -13.82 4.88 12.35
CA LEU A 13 -12.72 5.08 13.28
C LEU A 13 -11.73 3.92 13.10
N TYR A 14 -10.56 4.21 12.55
CA TYR A 14 -9.54 3.20 12.30
C TYR A 14 -8.12 3.79 12.18
N PRO A 15 -7.10 3.18 12.82
CA PRO A 15 -7.20 2.15 13.85
C PRO A 15 -7.75 2.75 15.14
N ALA A 16 -8.68 2.05 15.79
CA ALA A 16 -9.28 2.50 17.05
C ALA A 16 -8.50 1.93 18.25
N ALA A 17 -7.99 2.81 19.10
CA ALA A 17 -7.55 2.47 20.44
C ALA A 17 -8.74 2.64 21.38
N VAL A 18 -9.15 1.56 22.04
CA VAL A 18 -10.35 1.53 22.89
C VAL A 18 -9.95 1.31 24.34
N PHE A 19 -10.52 2.08 25.25
CA PHE A 19 -10.25 2.03 26.69
C PHE A 19 -11.55 1.89 27.47
N SER A 20 -11.47 1.27 28.65
CA SER A 20 -12.54 1.38 29.64
C SER A 20 -12.59 2.81 30.19
N ILE A 21 -13.78 3.31 30.52
CA ILE A 21 -13.93 4.63 31.19
C ILE A 21 -13.21 4.63 32.54
N GLU A 22 -13.12 3.47 33.19
CA GLU A 22 -12.46 3.34 34.50
C GLU A 22 -10.93 3.55 34.40
N ASP A 23 -10.36 3.39 33.19
CA ASP A 23 -8.96 3.69 32.89
C ASP A 23 -8.78 5.16 32.48
N ASN A 24 -8.97 6.06 33.44
CA ASN A 24 -8.81 7.51 33.24
C ASN A 24 -7.42 7.94 32.73
N GLU A 25 -6.41 7.09 32.90
CA GLU A 25 -5.03 7.38 32.49
C GLU A 25 -4.68 6.81 31.10
N HIS A 26 -5.63 6.18 30.40
CA HIS A 26 -5.44 5.58 29.07
C HIS A 26 -4.27 4.60 29.01
N LYS A 27 -4.00 3.88 30.11
CA LYS A 27 -2.78 3.08 30.25
C LYS A 27 -2.90 1.73 29.54
N HIS A 28 -4.11 1.19 29.41
CA HIS A 28 -4.33 -0.17 28.92
C HIS A 28 -5.36 -0.17 27.79
N PRO A 29 -4.94 0.04 26.53
CA PRO A 29 -5.84 -0.12 25.40
C PRO A 29 -6.28 -1.59 25.30
N MET A 30 -7.58 -1.80 25.18
CA MET A 30 -8.16 -3.12 24.94
C MET A 30 -7.72 -3.62 23.57
N SER A 31 -7.24 -4.86 23.55
CA SER A 31 -6.74 -5.51 22.34
C SER A 31 -7.66 -6.64 21.85
N ASP A 32 -8.55 -7.12 22.71
CA ASP A 32 -9.61 -8.07 22.38
C ASP A 32 -10.92 -7.32 22.13
N ILE A 33 -11.63 -7.74 21.08
CA ILE A 33 -12.94 -7.18 20.73
C ILE A 33 -14.04 -7.69 21.66
N ASP A 34 -13.88 -8.90 22.22
CA ASP A 34 -14.87 -9.50 23.11
C ASP A 34 -14.95 -8.68 24.42
N ASP A 35 -13.82 -8.19 24.94
CA ASP A 35 -13.77 -7.27 26.08
C ASP A 35 -14.53 -5.96 25.81
N VAL A 36 -14.40 -5.41 24.58
CA VAL A 36 -15.12 -4.20 24.18
C VAL A 36 -16.62 -4.46 24.12
N TYR A 37 -17.04 -5.60 23.60
CA TYR A 37 -18.45 -6.00 23.60
C TYR A 37 -18.98 -6.14 25.02
N ASP A 38 -18.26 -6.78 25.92
CA ASP A 38 -18.67 -6.98 27.31
C ASP A 38 -18.97 -5.65 28.03
N LEU A 39 -18.14 -4.62 27.82
CA LEU A 39 -18.40 -3.28 28.36
C LEU A 39 -19.67 -2.65 27.77
N LEU A 40 -19.80 -2.72 26.43
CA LEU A 40 -20.98 -2.16 25.74
C LEU A 40 -22.28 -2.88 26.11
N TYR A 41 -22.25 -4.19 26.36
CA TYR A 41 -23.41 -4.97 26.80
C TYR A 41 -23.77 -4.71 28.27
N LYS A 42 -22.80 -4.31 29.10
CA LYS A 42 -23.02 -3.80 30.46
C LYS A 42 -23.53 -2.35 30.49
N ASN A 43 -23.89 -1.77 29.33
CA ASN A 43 -24.28 -0.37 29.16
C ASN A 43 -23.22 0.64 29.63
N GLN A 44 -21.94 0.23 29.64
CA GLN A 44 -20.84 1.16 29.84
C GLN A 44 -20.44 1.75 28.50
N ASN A 45 -20.20 3.06 28.45
CA ASN A 45 -19.56 3.65 27.29
C ASN A 45 -18.10 3.18 27.23
N ILE A 46 -17.51 3.29 26.05
CA ILE A 46 -16.08 3.06 25.83
C ILE A 46 -15.43 4.36 25.43
N LEU A 47 -14.16 4.55 25.80
CA LEU A 47 -13.37 5.69 25.35
C LEU A 47 -12.58 5.29 24.12
N VAL A 48 -12.65 6.10 23.06
CA VAL A 48 -12.02 5.78 21.78
C VAL A 48 -11.14 6.93 21.30
N ILE A 49 -9.91 6.59 20.92
CA ILE A 49 -8.97 7.47 20.24
C ILE A 49 -8.66 6.86 18.87
N SER A 50 -8.90 7.60 17.79
CA SER A 50 -8.72 7.06 16.44
C SER A 50 -8.67 8.15 15.35
N ASP A 51 -8.03 7.84 14.22
CA ASP A 51 -8.24 8.60 12.99
C ASP A 51 -9.68 8.39 12.51
N GLN A 52 -10.37 9.50 12.18
CA GLN A 52 -11.74 9.47 11.69
C GLN A 52 -11.78 9.66 10.17
N PHE A 53 -12.60 8.85 9.50
CA PHE A 53 -12.89 8.96 8.08
C PHE A 53 -14.40 9.08 7.86
N ASP A 54 -14.79 9.74 6.77
CA ASP A 54 -16.17 9.67 6.30
C ASP A 54 -16.48 8.31 5.63
N GLN A 55 -17.72 8.13 5.21
CA GLN A 55 -18.18 6.91 4.53
C GLN A 55 -17.47 6.63 3.19
N TYR A 56 -16.81 7.63 2.60
CA TYR A 56 -16.09 7.52 1.33
C TYR A 56 -14.57 7.32 1.54
N GLY A 57 -14.11 7.32 2.80
CA GLY A 57 -12.71 7.12 3.15
C GLY A 57 -11.87 8.40 3.15
N LYS A 58 -12.48 9.59 3.07
CA LYS A 58 -11.78 10.85 3.28
C LYS A 58 -11.49 11.05 4.77
N GLU A 59 -10.24 11.33 5.09
CA GLU A 59 -9.80 11.65 6.45
C GLU A 59 -10.43 12.96 6.92
N LEU A 60 -10.93 12.95 8.16
CA LEU A 60 -11.55 14.09 8.81
C LEU A 60 -10.59 14.65 9.85
N LYS A 61 -10.88 14.41 11.14
CA LYS A 61 -10.06 14.83 12.28
C LYS A 61 -9.89 13.65 13.24
N ILE A 62 -8.91 13.72 14.12
CA ILE A 62 -8.78 12.70 15.18
C ILE A 62 -10.06 12.70 16.02
N PHE A 63 -10.65 11.52 16.19
CA PHE A 63 -11.70 11.27 17.15
C PHE A 63 -11.06 10.97 18.50
N ASN A 64 -11.47 11.71 19.52
CA ASN A 64 -11.16 11.44 20.91
C ASN A 64 -12.44 11.69 21.71
N GLY A 65 -13.11 10.62 22.11
CA GLY A 65 -14.41 10.75 22.77
C GLY A 65 -14.99 9.41 23.21
N GLN A 66 -16.10 9.49 23.94
CA GLN A 66 -16.82 8.32 24.41
C GLN A 66 -17.84 7.86 23.36
N LEU A 67 -18.02 6.55 23.23
CA LEU A 67 -19.07 5.94 22.43
C LEU A 67 -19.86 4.98 23.31
N GLY A 68 -21.19 5.12 23.30
CA GLY A 68 -22.09 4.12 23.82
C GLY A 68 -22.45 3.08 22.76
N LYS A 69 -23.19 2.04 23.18
CA LYS A 69 -23.67 0.98 22.27
C LYS A 69 -24.51 1.53 21.12
N LEU A 70 -25.29 2.59 21.35
CA LEU A 70 -26.15 3.21 20.33
C LEU A 70 -25.37 4.04 19.29
N ASP A 71 -24.15 4.47 19.63
CA ASP A 71 -23.29 5.25 18.73
C ASP A 71 -22.54 4.35 17.75
N ILE A 72 -22.59 3.02 17.95
CA ILE A 72 -21.81 2.03 17.20
C ILE A 72 -22.76 1.24 16.30
N LYS A 73 -22.57 1.39 14.99
CA LYS A 73 -23.26 0.61 13.97
C LYS A 73 -22.60 -0.74 13.74
N ALA A 74 -21.27 -0.77 13.75
CA ALA A 74 -20.48 -2.00 13.62
C ALA A 74 -19.15 -1.86 14.35
N LEU A 75 -18.68 -2.97 14.92
CA LEU A 75 -17.40 -3.12 15.59
C LEU A 75 -16.77 -4.42 15.08
N PHE A 76 -15.55 -4.38 14.58
CA PHE A 76 -14.86 -5.59 14.11
C PHE A 76 -13.35 -5.43 14.17
N THR A 77 -12.64 -6.56 14.28
CA THR A 77 -11.19 -6.58 14.16
C THR A 77 -10.82 -6.66 12.69
N VAL A 78 -9.98 -5.72 12.27
CA VAL A 78 -9.26 -5.85 11.01
C VAL A 78 -8.02 -6.67 11.34
N LYS A 79 -8.06 -7.96 10.99
CA LYS A 79 -6.82 -8.70 10.80
C LYS A 79 -6.08 -7.95 9.72
N SER A 80 -4.88 -7.47 10.04
CA SER A 80 -3.93 -7.03 9.02
C SER A 80 -3.47 -8.28 8.27
N GLU A 81 -4.38 -8.93 7.56
CA GLU A 81 -3.96 -9.62 6.36
C GLU A 81 -3.39 -8.52 5.50
N LYS A 82 -2.07 -8.56 5.38
CA LYS A 82 -1.25 -7.70 4.54
C LYS A 82 -1.51 -8.01 3.05
N ASN A 83 -2.78 -8.27 2.73
CA ASN A 83 -3.36 -8.44 1.43
C ASN A 83 -4.46 -7.37 1.31
N SER A 84 -4.10 -6.10 1.54
CA SER A 84 -4.68 -5.08 0.68
C SER A 84 -4.34 -5.53 -0.73
N THR A 85 -5.28 -6.17 -1.42
CA THR A 85 -5.15 -6.50 -2.83
C THR A 85 -4.96 -5.16 -3.53
N ASN A 86 -3.69 -4.82 -3.73
CA ASN A 86 -3.30 -3.62 -4.41
C ASN A 86 -3.84 -3.81 -5.83
N LEU A 87 -4.76 -2.96 -6.27
CA LEU A 87 -5.29 -3.09 -7.63
C LEU A 87 -4.16 -2.99 -8.68
N ASN A 88 -3.02 -2.40 -8.31
CA ASN A 88 -1.83 -2.37 -9.16
C ASN A 88 -1.14 -3.74 -9.31
N SER A 89 -1.46 -4.72 -8.47
CA SER A 89 -0.92 -6.09 -8.55
C SER A 89 -1.84 -7.09 -9.26
N VAL A 90 -2.99 -6.63 -9.77
CA VAL A 90 -3.90 -7.43 -10.59
C VAL A 90 -3.92 -6.94 -12.02
N MET A 91 -4.29 -7.81 -12.95
CA MET A 91 -4.44 -7.49 -14.36
C MET A 91 -5.45 -8.43 -15.02
N THR A 92 -6.01 -7.99 -16.14
CA THR A 92 -6.86 -8.82 -16.98
C THR A 92 -6.05 -9.94 -17.64
N LEU A 93 -6.71 -11.04 -18.04
CA LEU A 93 -6.00 -12.13 -18.75
C LEU A 93 -5.33 -11.67 -20.06
N SER A 94 -5.90 -10.65 -20.70
CA SER A 94 -5.33 -10.06 -21.93
C SER A 94 -4.03 -9.30 -21.64
N GLU A 95 -3.98 -8.53 -20.56
CA GLU A 95 -2.75 -7.85 -20.12
C GLU A 95 -1.70 -8.87 -19.68
N ALA A 96 -2.10 -9.89 -18.92
CA ALA A 96 -1.23 -10.97 -18.49
C ALA A 96 -0.57 -11.68 -19.68
N ALA A 97 -1.37 -12.03 -20.69
CA ALA A 97 -0.87 -12.67 -21.89
C ALA A 97 0.15 -11.79 -22.63
N LYS A 98 -0.11 -10.49 -22.77
CA LYS A 98 0.83 -9.55 -23.38
C LYS A 98 2.15 -9.49 -22.60
N LYS A 99 2.09 -9.34 -21.27
CA LYS A 99 3.27 -9.19 -20.42
C LYS A 99 4.14 -10.45 -20.40
N TRP A 100 3.53 -11.65 -20.40
CA TRP A 100 4.22 -12.95 -20.48
C TRP A 100 4.58 -13.39 -21.92
N GLY A 101 4.21 -12.61 -22.95
CA GLY A 101 4.46 -12.97 -24.34
C GLY A 101 3.76 -14.27 -24.76
N LEU A 102 2.52 -14.45 -24.30
CA LEU A 102 1.61 -15.52 -24.69
C LEU A 102 0.73 -15.08 -25.87
N ALA A 103 0.23 -16.03 -26.65
CA ALA A 103 -0.58 -15.77 -27.85
C ALA A 103 -1.90 -15.01 -27.57
N GLY A 104 -2.37 -14.98 -26.32
CA GLY A 104 -3.56 -14.24 -25.91
C GLY A 104 -4.15 -14.73 -24.59
N GLY A 105 -5.19 -14.06 -24.11
CA GLY A 105 -5.87 -14.39 -22.84
C GLY A 105 -6.51 -15.78 -22.82
N SER A 106 -6.71 -16.41 -23.98
CA SER A 106 -7.24 -17.78 -24.11
C SER A 106 -6.30 -18.84 -23.52
N THR A 107 -4.98 -18.64 -23.62
CA THR A 107 -3.99 -19.55 -23.01
C THR A 107 -4.09 -19.54 -21.49
N VAL A 108 -4.25 -18.34 -20.91
CA VAL A 108 -4.43 -18.16 -19.46
C VAL A 108 -5.78 -18.75 -19.02
N ARG A 109 -6.87 -18.48 -19.77
CA ARG A 109 -8.19 -19.06 -19.51
C ARG A 109 -8.18 -20.59 -19.52
N LYS A 110 -7.53 -21.21 -20.50
CA LYS A 110 -7.37 -22.68 -20.53
C LYS A 110 -6.58 -23.22 -19.34
N ALA A 111 -5.61 -22.48 -18.82
CA ALA A 111 -4.89 -22.88 -17.61
C ALA A 111 -5.79 -22.80 -16.36
N ILE A 112 -6.68 -21.81 -16.29
CA ILE A 112 -7.72 -21.71 -15.25
C ILE A 112 -8.68 -22.91 -15.33
N GLU A 113 -9.22 -23.19 -16.52
CA GLU A 113 -10.13 -24.34 -16.74
C GLU A 113 -9.50 -25.69 -16.38
N ARG A 114 -8.17 -25.80 -16.49
CA ARG A 114 -7.39 -26.99 -16.13
C ARG A 114 -7.02 -27.05 -14.64
N GLY A 115 -7.47 -26.09 -13.82
CA GLY A 115 -7.19 -26.05 -12.38
C GLY A 115 -5.73 -25.75 -12.04
N LYS A 116 -4.98 -25.05 -12.90
CA LYS A 116 -3.59 -24.66 -12.59
C LYS A 116 -3.50 -23.50 -11.60
N PHE A 117 -4.52 -22.64 -11.59
CA PHE A 117 -4.64 -21.49 -10.69
C PHE A 117 -5.36 -21.87 -9.40
N GLU A 118 -4.94 -21.27 -8.30
CA GLU A 118 -5.63 -21.37 -7.01
C GLU A 118 -6.86 -20.45 -6.98
N GLN A 119 -7.81 -20.72 -6.07
CA GLN A 119 -9.12 -20.06 -6.06
C GLN A 119 -9.02 -18.55 -5.78
N ASP A 120 -8.01 -18.11 -5.03
CA ASP A 120 -7.74 -16.72 -4.65
C ASP A 120 -6.86 -15.98 -5.68
N GLU A 121 -6.30 -16.70 -6.65
CA GLU A 121 -5.40 -16.13 -7.66
C GLU A 121 -6.14 -15.57 -8.88
N VAL A 122 -7.36 -16.03 -9.12
CA VAL A 122 -8.17 -15.66 -10.29
C VAL A 122 -9.60 -15.34 -9.90
N LYS A 123 -10.11 -14.26 -10.48
CA LYS A 123 -11.49 -13.82 -10.24
C LYS A 123 -12.14 -13.39 -11.54
N GLN A 124 -13.38 -13.80 -11.75
CA GLN A 124 -14.23 -13.25 -12.79
C GLN A 124 -15.00 -12.03 -12.24
N ALA A 125 -14.85 -10.88 -12.91
CA ALA A 125 -15.56 -9.64 -12.63
C ALA A 125 -16.41 -9.28 -13.87
N GLY A 126 -17.66 -9.73 -13.88
CA GLY A 126 -18.51 -9.66 -15.06
C GLY A 126 -17.96 -10.54 -16.18
N ASP A 127 -17.72 -9.95 -17.35
CA ASP A 127 -17.15 -10.68 -18.51
C ASP A 127 -15.62 -10.75 -18.49
N VAL A 128 -14.97 -10.02 -17.58
CA VAL A 128 -13.53 -9.90 -17.52
C VAL A 128 -12.97 -10.82 -16.43
N TRP A 129 -11.96 -11.60 -16.80
CA TRP A 129 -11.18 -12.38 -15.86
C TRP A 129 -9.92 -11.62 -15.45
N ILE A 130 -9.64 -11.62 -14.16
CA ILE A 130 -8.55 -10.92 -13.52
C ILE A 130 -7.66 -11.95 -12.80
N THR A 131 -6.35 -11.74 -12.88
CA THR A 131 -5.31 -12.55 -12.21
C THR A 131 -4.27 -11.63 -11.57
N THR A 132 -3.42 -12.18 -10.70
CA THR A 132 -2.27 -11.46 -10.11
C THR A 132 -0.97 -11.71 -10.89
N TYR A 133 0.02 -10.82 -10.73
CA TYR A 133 1.38 -11.04 -11.22
C TYR A 133 2.02 -12.30 -10.64
N SER A 134 1.82 -12.53 -9.34
CA SER A 134 2.38 -13.69 -8.64
C SER A 134 1.79 -15.02 -9.11
N ALA A 135 0.49 -15.05 -9.39
CA ALA A 135 -0.14 -16.24 -9.94
C ALA A 135 0.38 -16.57 -11.35
N MET A 136 0.57 -15.54 -12.18
CA MET A 136 1.17 -15.70 -13.50
C MET A 136 2.60 -16.23 -13.42
N GLU A 137 3.42 -15.69 -12.52
CA GLU A 137 4.79 -16.16 -12.27
C GLU A 137 4.81 -17.63 -11.83
N ARG A 138 3.91 -18.03 -10.91
CA ARG A 138 3.81 -19.41 -10.43
C ARG A 138 3.39 -20.39 -11.53
N VAL A 139 2.38 -20.03 -12.34
CA VAL A 139 1.77 -20.94 -13.34
C VAL A 139 2.57 -21.00 -14.64
N PHE A 140 3.12 -19.87 -15.08
CA PHE A 140 3.80 -19.73 -16.38
C PHE A 140 5.31 -19.51 -16.27
N GLY A 141 5.83 -19.38 -15.05
CA GLY A 141 7.25 -19.09 -14.81
C GLY A 141 7.57 -17.60 -14.89
N PRO A 142 8.87 -17.25 -14.76
CA PRO A 142 9.35 -15.89 -14.85
C PRO A 142 8.98 -15.25 -16.19
N ILE A 143 8.95 -13.92 -16.21
CA ILE A 143 8.60 -13.19 -17.42
C ILE A 143 9.72 -13.38 -18.46
N LYS A 144 9.33 -13.51 -19.72
CA LYS A 144 10.31 -13.56 -20.82
C LYS A 144 11.20 -12.31 -20.78
N ASN A 145 12.51 -12.56 -20.86
CA ASN A 145 13.59 -11.57 -20.81
C ASN A 145 13.65 -10.80 -19.49
N GLU A 146 13.32 -11.45 -18.37
CA GLU A 146 13.47 -10.86 -17.05
C GLU A 146 14.91 -10.42 -16.75
N GLU A 147 15.91 -11.14 -17.23
CA GLU A 147 17.33 -10.78 -17.08
C GLU A 147 17.70 -9.46 -17.75
N GLU A 148 16.95 -9.03 -18.77
CA GLU A 148 17.14 -7.77 -19.49
C GLU A 148 16.29 -6.64 -18.91
N ALA A 149 15.47 -6.91 -17.88
CA ALA A 149 14.58 -5.93 -17.28
C ALA A 149 15.30 -5.08 -16.23
N PHE A 150 14.89 -3.82 -16.11
CA PHE A 150 15.32 -2.96 -15.03
C PHE A 150 14.49 -3.27 -13.78
N VAL A 151 15.12 -3.84 -12.75
CA VAL A 151 14.44 -4.24 -11.52
C VAL A 151 14.49 -3.12 -10.48
N ILE A 152 13.32 -2.78 -9.93
CA ILE A 152 13.17 -1.87 -8.80
C ILE A 152 12.57 -2.66 -7.64
N TYR A 153 13.24 -2.69 -6.49
CA TYR A 153 12.72 -3.34 -5.29
C TYR A 153 11.85 -2.39 -4.49
N ASP A 154 10.66 -2.82 -4.09
CA ASP A 154 9.66 -1.98 -3.39
C ASP A 154 10.09 -1.50 -2.00
N ASP A 155 11.23 -2.00 -1.50
CA ASP A 155 11.87 -1.46 -0.33
C ASP A 155 12.67 -0.20 -0.58
N PHE A 156 12.80 0.28 -1.83
CA PHE A 156 13.18 1.68 -2.04
C PHE A 156 12.20 2.62 -1.28
N GLU A 157 10.95 2.19 -1.05
CA GLU A 157 10.00 2.90 -0.18
C GLU A 157 10.35 2.76 1.31
N SER A 158 10.80 1.59 1.79
CA SER A 158 10.97 1.30 3.23
C SER A 158 12.41 1.46 3.76
N VAL A 159 13.43 1.11 2.98
CA VAL A 159 14.86 1.32 3.29
C VAL A 159 15.16 2.81 3.45
N TYR A 160 14.47 3.68 2.69
CA TYR A 160 14.69 5.13 2.74
C TYR A 160 13.78 5.87 3.72
N LEU A 161 12.70 5.24 4.21
CA LEU A 161 11.80 5.82 5.21
C LEU A 161 12.04 5.30 6.64
N THR A 162 12.61 4.11 6.86
CA THR A 162 12.54 3.46 8.19
C THR A 162 13.88 3.13 8.87
N LYS A 163 14.93 2.71 8.15
CA LYS A 163 16.18 2.27 8.82
C LYS A 163 16.95 3.42 9.46
N VAL A 164 16.97 4.57 8.78
CA VAL A 164 17.55 5.81 9.31
C VAL A 164 16.60 6.53 10.28
N TYR A 165 15.27 6.36 10.20
CA TYR A 165 14.35 6.95 11.19
C TYR A 165 14.64 6.44 12.61
N TYR A 166 15.00 5.17 12.76
CA TYR A 166 15.38 4.59 14.06
C TYR A 166 16.74 5.12 14.56
N GLU A 167 17.76 5.21 13.69
CA GLU A 167 19.07 5.79 14.02
C GLU A 167 18.95 7.32 14.27
N TYR A 168 18.07 8.00 13.55
CA TYR A 168 17.74 9.41 13.67
C TYR A 168 16.95 9.73 14.94
N ALA A 169 15.95 8.93 15.33
CA ALA A 169 15.22 9.10 16.59
C ALA A 169 16.17 8.96 17.80
N GLN A 170 17.17 8.07 17.70
CA GLN A 170 18.23 7.92 18.70
C GLN A 170 19.21 9.12 18.71
N LEU A 171 19.53 9.71 17.56
CA LEU A 171 20.47 10.84 17.44
C LEU A 171 19.84 12.23 17.66
N ALA A 172 18.56 12.41 17.29
CA ALA A 172 17.81 13.67 17.40
C ALA A 172 17.44 14.02 18.85
N PHE A 173 17.41 13.04 19.76
CA PHE A 173 17.29 13.28 21.20
C PHE A 173 18.52 14.00 21.78
N LEU A 174 19.65 14.05 21.06
CA LEU A 174 20.94 14.49 21.58
C LEU A 174 21.44 15.87 21.08
N LYS A 175 20.92 16.48 20.00
CA LYS A 175 21.39 17.80 19.51
C LYS A 175 20.34 18.62 18.72
N GLY A 176 20.22 19.93 19.03
CA GLY A 176 19.83 20.97 18.04
C GLY A 176 21.05 21.38 17.18
N PRO A 177 20.97 22.22 16.12
CA PRO A 177 19.88 23.00 15.51
C PRO A 177 19.28 22.28 14.27
N ASN A 178 17.96 22.09 14.25
CA ASN A 178 17.35 20.91 13.62
C ASN A 178 16.59 21.17 12.28
N ILE A 179 16.82 22.29 11.59
CA ILE A 179 16.04 22.67 10.39
C ILE A 179 16.86 22.50 9.10
N ASP A 180 18.07 23.05 9.00
CA ASP A 180 18.90 22.96 7.78
C ASP A 180 19.39 21.54 7.47
N MET A 181 19.61 20.73 8.51
CA MET A 181 20.04 19.34 8.35
C MET A 181 18.90 18.45 7.79
N LYS A 182 17.64 18.77 8.10
CA LYS A 182 16.45 18.07 7.59
C LYS A 182 16.23 18.35 6.10
N ALA A 183 16.37 19.61 5.67
CA ALA A 183 16.18 20.00 4.27
C ALA A 183 17.25 19.36 3.36
N LYS A 184 18.52 19.36 3.80
CA LYS A 184 19.62 18.75 3.06
C LYS A 184 19.48 17.22 2.92
N ASP A 185 19.03 16.55 3.97
CA ASP A 185 18.79 15.10 3.97
C ASP A 185 17.61 14.69 3.07
N LEU A 186 16.53 15.48 3.05
CA LEU A 186 15.40 15.28 2.15
C LEU A 186 15.79 15.43 0.68
N GLU A 187 16.62 16.42 0.36
CA GLU A 187 17.07 16.63 -1.02
C GLU A 187 17.97 15.48 -1.50
N ILE A 188 18.86 14.95 -0.66
CA ILE A 188 19.69 13.79 -1.01
C ILE A 188 18.80 12.57 -1.33
N LYS A 189 17.76 12.32 -0.52
CA LYS A 189 16.79 11.24 -0.75
C LYS A 189 16.04 11.43 -2.06
N TYR A 190 15.59 12.65 -2.34
CA TYR A 190 14.93 12.97 -3.59
C TYR A 190 15.82 12.71 -4.81
N GLN A 191 17.08 13.14 -4.78
CA GLN A 191 18.00 12.91 -5.90
C GLN A 191 18.23 11.42 -6.16
N TYR A 192 18.31 10.59 -5.11
CA TYR A 192 18.40 9.15 -5.25
C TYR A 192 17.14 8.53 -5.88
N ILE A 193 15.96 8.90 -5.37
CA ILE A 193 14.67 8.46 -5.91
C ILE A 193 14.57 8.86 -7.39
N LYS A 194 14.87 10.12 -7.69
CA LYS A 194 14.90 10.67 -9.04
C LYS A 194 15.84 9.87 -9.95
N ASP A 195 17.06 9.58 -9.52
CA ASP A 195 18.03 8.79 -10.30
C ASP A 195 17.51 7.39 -10.64
N ILE A 196 16.90 6.68 -9.67
CA ILE A 196 16.25 5.38 -9.94
C ILE A 196 15.15 5.53 -10.98
N PHE A 197 14.25 6.52 -10.80
CA PHE A 197 13.13 6.69 -11.71
C PHE A 197 13.56 7.14 -13.12
N ILE A 198 14.65 7.90 -13.23
CA ILE A 198 15.27 8.24 -14.52
C ILE A 198 15.81 6.97 -15.19
N LYS A 199 16.51 6.11 -14.45
CA LYS A 199 17.04 4.85 -15.00
C LYS A 199 15.92 3.93 -15.47
N GLY A 200 14.83 3.80 -14.70
CA GLY A 200 13.67 3.03 -15.11
C GLY A 200 12.94 3.63 -16.31
N LEU A 201 12.80 4.95 -16.39
CA LEU A 201 12.23 5.64 -17.56
C LEU A 201 13.08 5.39 -18.81
N ASN A 202 14.40 5.51 -18.70
CA ASN A 202 15.32 5.23 -19.80
C ASN A 202 15.27 3.76 -20.23
N ALA A 203 15.10 2.82 -19.30
CA ALA A 203 14.92 1.41 -19.61
C ALA A 203 13.66 1.21 -20.49
N ILE A 204 12.53 1.83 -20.12
CA ILE A 204 11.28 1.77 -20.90
C ILE A 204 11.49 2.36 -22.31
N ARG A 205 12.16 3.52 -22.42
CA ARG A 205 12.48 4.17 -23.70
C ARG A 205 13.38 3.32 -24.59
N ASN A 206 14.24 2.51 -24.00
CA ASN A 206 15.10 1.55 -24.68
C ASN A 206 14.41 0.20 -24.95
N ASN A 207 13.07 0.13 -24.92
CA ASN A 207 12.26 -1.07 -25.09
C ASN A 207 12.51 -2.18 -24.04
N GLN A 208 13.10 -1.83 -22.89
CA GLN A 208 13.21 -2.73 -21.75
C GLN A 208 11.98 -2.61 -20.85
N LYS A 209 11.70 -3.64 -20.07
CA LYS A 209 10.62 -3.63 -19.07
C LYS A 209 11.18 -3.16 -17.73
N VAL A 210 10.34 -2.53 -16.92
CA VAL A 210 10.63 -2.30 -15.51
C VAL A 210 9.83 -3.29 -14.66
N ILE A 211 10.51 -4.01 -13.77
CA ILE A 211 9.85 -4.98 -12.88
C ILE A 211 9.97 -4.47 -11.44
N ILE A 212 8.82 -4.29 -10.80
CA ILE A 212 8.74 -3.95 -9.38
C ILE A 212 8.68 -5.25 -8.59
N LYS A 213 9.66 -5.50 -7.72
CA LYS A 213 9.73 -6.71 -6.88
C LYS A 213 9.59 -6.38 -5.41
N LYS A 214 9.02 -7.30 -4.64
CA LYS A 214 9.10 -7.24 -3.18
C LYS A 214 10.51 -7.57 -2.74
N SER A 215 11.13 -6.73 -1.90
CA SER A 215 12.51 -7.02 -1.47
C SER A 215 12.64 -8.26 -0.58
N ILE A 216 11.61 -8.53 0.23
CA ILE A 216 11.65 -9.61 1.24
C ILE A 216 11.69 -11.01 0.62
N ASN A 217 11.09 -11.19 -0.56
CA ASN A 217 10.89 -12.51 -1.17
C ASN A 217 11.05 -12.52 -2.70
N ASN A 218 11.52 -11.44 -3.30
CA ASN A 218 11.68 -11.26 -4.74
C ASN A 218 10.41 -11.43 -5.59
N GLN A 219 9.23 -11.49 -4.96
CA GLN A 219 7.96 -11.68 -5.65
C GLN A 219 7.65 -10.49 -6.56
N ILE A 220 7.23 -10.75 -7.80
CA ILE A 220 6.82 -9.70 -8.73
C ILE A 220 5.53 -9.03 -8.22
N LYS A 221 5.62 -7.71 -8.02
CA LYS A 221 4.50 -6.86 -7.59
C LYS A 221 3.81 -6.22 -8.79
N GLN A 222 4.60 -5.76 -9.77
CA GLN A 222 4.11 -5.11 -10.98
C GLN A 222 5.15 -5.18 -12.09
N VAL A 223 4.68 -5.20 -13.34
CA VAL A 223 5.54 -5.15 -14.53
C VAL A 223 5.06 -4.00 -15.39
N ILE A 224 5.98 -3.12 -15.74
CA ILE A 224 5.71 -1.88 -16.43
C ILE A 224 6.41 -1.93 -17.78
N CYS A 225 5.62 -1.75 -18.84
CA CYS A 225 6.08 -1.87 -20.22
C CYS A 225 5.94 -0.56 -21.01
N THR A 226 5.28 0.46 -20.44
CA THR A 226 5.01 1.73 -21.13
C THR A 226 5.27 2.91 -20.21
N GLU A 227 5.55 4.09 -20.78
CA GLU A 227 5.74 5.33 -20.00
C GLU A 227 4.47 5.67 -19.20
N ASP A 228 3.28 5.49 -19.78
CA ASP A 228 2.01 5.78 -19.09
C ASP A 228 1.80 4.90 -17.85
N GLU A 229 2.07 3.59 -17.96
CA GLU A 229 2.04 2.68 -16.82
C GLU A 229 3.08 3.08 -15.74
N TYR A 230 4.21 3.65 -16.17
CA TYR A 230 5.27 4.10 -15.27
C TYR A 230 4.90 5.35 -14.49
N PHE A 231 4.34 6.36 -15.17
CA PHE A 231 3.84 7.57 -14.51
C PHE A 231 2.68 7.25 -13.57
N LEU A 232 1.75 6.37 -13.99
CA LEU A 232 0.65 5.93 -13.13
C LEU A 232 1.15 5.19 -11.87
N HIS A 233 2.22 4.41 -11.99
CA HIS A 233 2.85 3.77 -10.83
C HIS A 233 3.37 4.80 -9.82
N ILE A 234 3.99 5.88 -10.30
CA ILE A 234 4.50 6.98 -9.44
C ILE A 234 3.35 7.75 -8.79
N GLU A 235 2.29 8.05 -9.55
CA GLU A 235 1.10 8.72 -9.01
C GLU A 235 0.44 7.94 -7.88
N ALA A 236 0.49 6.60 -7.93
CA ALA A 236 -0.05 5.76 -6.88
C ALA A 236 0.62 6.00 -5.51
N PHE A 237 1.82 6.59 -5.45
CA PHE A 237 2.46 6.96 -4.18
C PHE A 237 1.69 8.01 -3.38
N ARG A 238 0.84 8.82 -4.02
CA ARG A 238 0.00 9.81 -3.31
C ARG A 238 -0.90 9.13 -2.28
N SER A 239 -1.40 7.94 -2.60
CA SER A 239 -2.27 7.15 -1.73
C SER A 239 -1.55 6.44 -0.59
N ARG A 240 -0.22 6.31 -0.66
CA ARG A 240 0.58 5.49 0.27
C ARG A 240 1.20 6.28 1.42
N ARG A 241 0.99 7.60 1.50
CA ARG A 241 1.60 8.52 2.49
C ARG A 241 3.13 8.47 2.58
N ASN A 242 3.80 7.88 1.58
CA ASN A 242 5.26 7.68 1.55
C ASN A 242 6.03 8.95 1.13
N LEU A 243 5.43 9.75 0.24
CA LEU A 243 5.96 11.03 -0.22
C LEU A 243 4.84 12.06 -0.15
N SER A 244 5.17 13.31 0.17
CA SER A 244 4.15 14.37 0.12
C SER A 244 3.73 14.60 -1.33
N PRO A 245 2.49 15.04 -1.59
CA PRO A 245 2.01 15.33 -2.93
C PRO A 245 2.96 16.23 -3.72
N GLU A 246 3.54 17.25 -3.08
CA GLU A 246 4.44 18.23 -3.71
C GLU A 246 5.73 17.58 -4.23
N TRP A 247 6.28 16.60 -3.50
CA TRP A 247 7.46 15.86 -3.95
C TRP A 247 7.14 14.90 -5.10
N ILE A 248 5.92 14.35 -5.14
CA ILE A 248 5.45 13.52 -6.24
C ILE A 248 5.26 14.38 -7.50
N ASP A 249 4.65 15.56 -7.35
CA ASP A 249 4.51 16.54 -8.44
C ASP A 249 5.89 16.93 -9.00
N ARG A 250 6.83 17.30 -8.12
CA ARG A 250 8.20 17.61 -8.52
C ARG A 250 8.89 16.46 -9.26
N LEU A 251 8.73 15.23 -8.78
CA LEU A 251 9.31 14.03 -9.41
C LEU A 251 8.73 13.80 -10.81
N LEU A 252 7.40 13.91 -10.97
CA LEU A 252 6.73 13.73 -12.24
C LEU A 252 7.18 14.79 -13.26
N ASP A 253 7.29 16.05 -12.83
CA ASP A 253 7.76 17.14 -13.68
C ASP A 253 9.22 16.95 -14.09
N ASP A 254 10.09 16.58 -13.15
CA ASP A 254 11.50 16.28 -13.41
C ASP A 254 11.67 15.13 -14.42
N LEU A 255 10.84 14.08 -14.31
CA LEU A 255 10.87 12.94 -15.24
C LEU A 255 10.34 13.29 -16.63
N LYS A 256 9.28 14.10 -16.71
CA LYS A 256 8.75 14.61 -17.99
C LYS A 256 9.75 15.52 -18.70
N ALA A 257 10.61 16.21 -17.95
CA ALA A 257 11.68 17.04 -18.50
C ALA A 257 12.89 16.23 -19.02
N VAL A 258 13.00 14.93 -18.72
CA VAL A 258 14.08 14.07 -19.23
C VAL A 258 13.92 13.90 -20.75
N PRO A 259 14.93 14.26 -21.57
CA PRO A 259 14.87 14.10 -23.03
C PRO A 259 14.61 12.66 -23.45
N LYS A 260 13.85 12.49 -24.53
CA LYS A 260 13.60 11.18 -25.16
C LYS A 260 14.80 10.71 -25.94
#